data_AF-A0A958K7Y1-F1
#
_entry.id   AF-A0A958K7Y1-F1
#
_cell.length_a   1.000
_cell.length_b   1.000
_cell.length_c   1.000
_cell.angle_alpha   90.00
_cell.angle_beta   90.00
_cell.angle_gamma   90.00
#
_symmetry.space_group_name_H-M   'P 1'
#
loop_
_entity.id
_entity.type
_entity.pdbx_description
1 polymer ?
#
loop_
_entity_poly.entity_id
_entity_poly.type
_entity_poly.pdbx_seq_one_letter_code
_entity_poly.pdbx_strand_id
1 'polypeptide(L)'
;PTISALEIRHEFPKAFHVSPFFNLDGKYSLTATINEELLNISISLAHEKQEVFKASLVGKAICFSRFNLLKTLFAYPASPWLNMPRIHLQAFILFFRRHIRINEKPEPSSRFTVRKDSSQLVEKVRMKVVSLLSYIQR
;
A
#
# COMPACT_ATOMS: atom_id res chain seq x y z
N PRO A 1 0.42 -33.01 13.31
CA PRO A 1 -0.72 -32.10 13.51
C PRO A 1 -0.80 -31.09 12.37
N THR A 2 -1.62 -31.37 11.35
CA THR A 2 -1.89 -30.44 10.24
C THR A 2 -2.53 -29.19 10.83
N ILE A 3 -1.84 -28.04 10.74
CA ILE A 3 -2.40 -26.78 11.22
C ILE A 3 -3.58 -26.44 10.31
N SER A 4 -4.80 -26.52 10.85
CA SER A 4 -6.02 -26.08 10.16
C SER A 4 -5.84 -24.64 9.68
N ALA A 5 -6.32 -24.34 8.47
CA ALA A 5 -6.18 -23.00 7.88
C ALA A 5 -6.70 -21.92 8.86
N LEU A 6 -5.87 -20.92 9.13
CA LEU A 6 -6.24 -19.75 9.91
C LEU A 6 -7.04 -18.82 9.01
N GLU A 7 -8.33 -18.66 9.32
CA GLU A 7 -9.18 -17.67 8.68
C GLU A 7 -9.45 -16.49 9.62
N ILE A 8 -9.12 -15.30 9.16
CA ILE A 8 -9.38 -14.04 9.86
C ILE A 8 -10.31 -13.22 8.98
N ARG A 9 -11.41 -12.74 9.56
CA ARG A 9 -12.33 -11.80 8.91
C ARG A 9 -12.55 -10.63 9.85
N HIS A 10 -12.42 -9.42 9.33
CA HIS A 10 -12.61 -8.21 10.12
C HIS A 10 -13.22 -7.10 9.28
N GLU A 11 -14.18 -6.38 9.85
CA GLU A 11 -14.81 -5.23 9.23
C GLU A 11 -14.62 -3.98 10.08
N PHE A 12 -14.30 -2.87 9.42
CA PHE A 12 -14.06 -1.60 10.10
C PHE A 12 -14.38 -0.41 9.19
N PRO A 13 -14.79 0.74 9.74
CA PRO A 13 -15.05 1.94 8.95
C PRO A 13 -13.77 2.46 8.30
N LYS A 14 -13.90 3.05 7.11
CA LYS A 14 -12.78 3.73 6.45
C LYS A 14 -12.43 5.01 7.22
N ALA A 15 -11.25 5.02 7.83
CA ALA A 15 -10.77 6.15 8.65
C ALA A 15 -9.66 6.99 7.98
N PHE A 16 -9.13 6.55 6.83
CA PHE A 16 -7.98 7.17 6.18
C PHE A 16 -8.22 7.44 4.70
N HIS A 17 -7.74 8.60 4.23
CA HIS A 17 -7.71 8.96 2.82
C HIS A 17 -6.44 8.39 2.20
N VAL A 18 -6.56 7.18 1.64
CA VAL A 18 -5.44 6.41 1.07
C VAL A 18 -5.36 6.48 -0.47
N SER A 19 -6.36 7.09 -1.13
CA SER A 19 -6.42 7.20 -2.58
C SER A 19 -7.27 8.39 -3.00
N PRO A 20 -6.86 9.15 -4.04
CA PRO A 20 -7.64 10.28 -4.55
C PRO A 20 -8.98 9.86 -5.18
N PHE A 21 -9.13 8.60 -5.57
CA PHE A 21 -10.30 8.12 -6.32
C PHE A 21 -11.52 7.78 -5.43
N PHE A 22 -11.36 7.73 -4.11
CA PHE A 22 -12.41 7.29 -3.18
C PHE A 22 -12.53 8.21 -1.97
N ASN A 23 -13.74 8.65 -1.66
CA ASN A 23 -14.07 9.44 -0.47
C ASN A 23 -13.78 8.69 0.83
N LEU A 24 -13.78 9.40 1.96
CA LEU A 24 -13.57 8.80 3.29
C LEU A 24 -14.71 7.86 3.74
N ASP A 25 -15.79 7.79 2.98
CA ASP A 25 -16.97 7.02 3.33
C ASP A 25 -16.83 5.55 2.97
N GLY A 26 -17.58 4.71 3.69
CA GLY A 26 -17.67 3.27 3.45
C GLY A 26 -17.03 2.40 4.55
N LYS A 27 -17.06 1.10 4.32
CA LYS A 27 -16.54 0.08 5.24
C LYS A 27 -15.56 -0.82 4.51
N TYR A 28 -14.45 -1.12 5.18
CA TYR A 28 -13.52 -2.13 4.74
C TYR A 28 -13.93 -3.50 5.27
N SER A 29 -13.83 -4.52 4.43
CA SER A 29 -13.88 -5.92 4.83
C SER A 29 -12.54 -6.56 4.49
N LEU A 30 -11.81 -6.97 5.53
CA LEU A 30 -10.52 -7.65 5.44
C LEU A 30 -10.74 -9.15 5.64
N THR A 31 -10.15 -9.96 4.76
CA THR A 31 -10.09 -11.41 4.92
C THR A 31 -8.65 -11.87 4.76
N ALA A 32 -8.14 -12.66 5.69
CA ALA A 32 -6.86 -13.33 5.57
C ALA A 32 -7.03 -14.83 5.80
N THR A 33 -6.57 -15.62 4.83
CA THR A 33 -6.51 -17.09 4.92
C THR A 33 -5.03 -17.48 4.84
N ILE A 34 -4.55 -18.15 5.88
CA ILE A 34 -3.15 -18.54 6.01
C ILE A 34 -3.08 -20.02 6.38
N ASN A 35 -2.32 -20.79 5.61
CA ASN A 35 -1.96 -22.17 5.96
C ASN A 35 -0.52 -22.48 5.52
N GLU A 36 -0.09 -23.73 5.66
CA GLU A 36 1.29 -24.15 5.33
C GLU A 36 1.64 -24.04 3.83
N GLU A 37 0.65 -23.88 2.95
CA GLU A 37 0.82 -23.87 1.49
C GLU A 37 0.39 -22.54 0.83
N LEU A 38 -0.43 -21.73 1.51
CA LEU A 38 -1.17 -20.60 0.94
C LEU A 38 -1.20 -19.42 1.89
N LEU A 39 -0.94 -18.24 1.31
CA LEU A 39 -1.24 -16.94 1.87
C LEU A 39 -2.25 -16.25 0.94
N ASN A 40 -3.43 -15.91 1.46
CA ASN A 40 -4.40 -15.07 0.75
C ASN A 40 -4.85 -13.95 1.69
N ILE A 41 -4.55 -12.70 1.32
CA ILE A 41 -5.02 -11.50 2.02
C ILE A 41 -5.83 -10.69 1.03
N SER A 42 -7.06 -10.37 1.37
CA SER A 42 -7.93 -9.53 0.56
C SER A 42 -8.56 -8.44 1.41
N ILE A 43 -8.68 -7.25 0.84
CA ILE A 43 -9.40 -6.12 1.42
C ILE A 43 -10.33 -5.54 0.35
N SER A 44 -11.60 -5.37 0.70
CA SER A 44 -12.59 -4.69 -0.14
C SER A 44 -13.16 -3.47 0.57
N LEU A 45 -13.52 -2.45 -0.19
CA LEU A 45 -14.22 -1.26 0.28
C LEU A 45 -15.62 -1.26 -0.31
N ALA A 46 -16.62 -1.24 0.57
CA ALA A 46 -18.02 -1.08 0.18
C ALA A 46 -18.50 0.36 0.46
N HIS A 47 -19.15 0.97 -0.53
CA HIS A 47 -19.86 2.24 -0.41
C HIS A 47 -21.31 2.03 -0.89
N GLU A 48 -22.31 2.49 -0.13
CA GLU A 48 -23.74 2.32 -0.47
C GLU A 48 -24.14 0.86 -0.84
N LYS A 49 -23.57 -0.13 -0.13
CA LYS A 49 -23.75 -1.58 -0.37
C LYS A 49 -23.18 -2.09 -1.71
N GLN A 50 -22.37 -1.29 -2.40
CA GLN A 50 -21.65 -1.70 -3.60
C GLN A 50 -20.16 -1.80 -3.31
N GLU A 51 -19.50 -2.87 -3.78
CA GLU A 51 -18.04 -3.00 -3.73
C GLU A 51 -17.42 -2.05 -4.75
N VAL A 52 -16.75 -1.00 -4.27
CA VAL A 52 -16.14 0.04 -5.12
C VAL A 52 -14.64 -0.15 -5.31
N PHE A 53 -14.01 -0.95 -4.44
CA PHE A 53 -12.58 -1.27 -4.52
C PHE A 53 -12.30 -2.63 -3.90
N LYS A 54 -11.36 -3.36 -4.50
CA LYS A 54 -10.83 -4.61 -3.97
C LYS A 54 -9.34 -4.73 -4.29
N ALA A 55 -8.56 -5.12 -3.29
CA ALA A 55 -7.18 -5.49 -3.44
C ALA A 55 -6.95 -6.87 -2.82
N SER A 56 -6.19 -7.71 -3.50
CA SER A 56 -5.88 -9.07 -3.04
C SER A 56 -4.41 -9.40 -3.29
N LEU A 57 -3.78 -10.02 -2.31
CA LEU A 57 -2.45 -10.60 -2.38
C LEU A 57 -2.58 -12.11 -2.15
N VAL A 58 -2.24 -12.90 -3.17
CA VAL A 58 -2.25 -14.36 -3.10
C VAL A 58 -0.85 -14.87 -3.39
N GLY A 59 -0.35 -15.77 -2.54
CA GLY A 59 0.96 -16.37 -2.68
C GLY A 59 0.96 -17.82 -2.19
N LYS A 60 1.87 -18.62 -2.75
CA LYS A 60 2.15 -19.97 -2.24
C LYS A 60 3.26 -19.89 -1.21
N ALA A 61 3.07 -20.55 -0.08
CA ALA A 61 4.09 -20.67 0.93
C ALA A 61 5.21 -21.58 0.43
N ILE A 62 6.45 -21.18 0.72
CA ILE A 62 7.66 -21.94 0.45
C ILE A 62 8.46 -22.02 1.74
N CYS A 63 9.15 -23.14 1.96
CA CYS A 63 9.99 -23.31 3.14
C CYS A 63 11.05 -22.19 3.20
N PHE A 64 11.17 -21.55 4.37
CA PHE A 64 12.13 -20.47 4.58
C PHE A 64 13.55 -21.04 4.66
N SER A 65 14.28 -20.94 3.55
CA SER A 65 15.67 -21.40 3.44
C SER A 65 16.51 -20.41 2.64
N ARG A 66 17.83 -20.42 2.85
CA ARG A 66 18.78 -19.57 2.11
C ARG A 66 18.68 -19.80 0.60
N PHE A 67 18.52 -21.06 0.20
CA PHE A 67 18.36 -21.46 -1.21
C PHE A 67 17.07 -20.87 -1.82
N ASN A 68 15.93 -21.02 -1.14
CA ASN A 68 14.65 -20.49 -1.62
C ASN A 68 14.62 -18.95 -1.64
N LEU A 69 15.30 -18.29 -0.69
CA LEU A 69 15.45 -16.84 -0.69
C LEU A 69 16.24 -16.36 -1.91
N LEU A 70 17.41 -16.97 -2.15
CA LEU A 70 18.26 -16.63 -3.29
C LEU A 70 17.56 -16.91 -4.63
N LYS A 71 16.88 -18.06 -4.74
CA LYS A 71 16.04 -18.40 -5.89
C LYS A 71 14.96 -17.35 -6.15
N THR A 72 14.30 -16.86 -5.10
CA THR A 72 13.27 -15.81 -5.21
C THR A 72 13.87 -14.48 -5.72
N LEU A 73 15.04 -14.08 -5.23
CA LEU A 73 15.72 -12.86 -5.68
C LEU A 73 16.05 -12.92 -7.18
N PHE A 74 16.53 -14.06 -7.67
CA PHE A 74 16.82 -14.25 -9.10
C PHE A 74 15.59 -14.48 -9.97
N ALA A 75 14.49 -15.00 -9.41
CA ALA A 75 13.23 -15.14 -10.14
C ALA A 75 12.54 -13.79 -10.38
N TYR A 76 12.72 -12.82 -9.48
CA TYR A 76 12.04 -11.52 -9.53
C TYR A 76 12.97 -10.31 -9.37
N PRO A 77 14.07 -10.21 -10.15
CA PRO A 77 15.13 -9.22 -9.92
C PRO A 77 14.65 -7.78 -10.11
N ALA A 78 13.73 -7.55 -11.06
CA ALA A 78 13.21 -6.22 -11.37
C ALA A 78 11.80 -5.95 -10.81
N SER A 79 11.19 -6.91 -10.11
CA SER A 79 9.81 -6.77 -9.62
C SER A 79 9.63 -5.53 -8.72
N PRO A 80 10.52 -5.24 -7.76
CA PRO A 80 10.41 -4.04 -6.93
C PRO A 80 10.47 -2.74 -7.75
N TRP A 81 11.32 -2.69 -8.78
CA TRP A 81 11.50 -1.52 -9.63
C TRP A 81 10.28 -1.27 -10.53
N LEU A 82 9.58 -2.32 -10.94
CA LEU A 82 8.39 -2.23 -11.78
C LEU A 82 7.12 -1.83 -11.01
N ASN A 83 7.13 -1.86 -9.67
CA ASN A 83 5.95 -1.50 -8.87
C ASN A 83 5.51 -0.04 -9.11
N MET A 84 6.44 0.92 -9.02
CA MET A 84 6.10 2.34 -9.20
C MET A 84 5.59 2.67 -10.61
N PRO A 85 6.26 2.25 -11.71
CA PRO A 85 5.74 2.43 -13.06
C PRO A 85 4.34 1.83 -13.25
N ARG A 86 4.08 0.63 -12.70
CA ARG A 86 2.77 -0.02 -12.79
C ARG A 86 1.68 0.77 -12.06
N ILE A 87 1.99 1.31 -10.88
CA ILE A 87 1.07 2.17 -10.12
C ILE A 87 0.76 3.44 -10.90
N HIS A 88 1.77 4.11 -11.47
CA HIS A 88 1.57 5.32 -12.26
C HIS A 88 0.78 5.07 -13.55
N LEU A 89 1.08 3.98 -14.26
CA LEU A 89 0.33 3.59 -15.45
C LEU A 89 -1.14 3.31 -15.11
N GLN A 90 -1.41 2.62 -14.00
CA GLN A 90 -2.78 2.37 -13.56
C GLN A 90 -3.48 3.67 -13.19
N ALA A 91 -2.82 4.58 -12.46
CA ALA A 91 -3.37 5.90 -12.14
C ALA A 91 -3.69 6.71 -13.42
N PHE A 92 -2.79 6.68 -14.41
CA PHE A 92 -3.02 7.27 -15.73
C PHE A 92 -4.25 6.68 -16.41
N ILE A 93 -4.39 5.35 -16.44
CA ILE A 93 -5.56 4.68 -17.01
C ILE A 93 -6.86 5.07 -16.29
N LEU A 94 -6.85 5.13 -14.96
CA LEU A 94 -8.03 5.50 -14.16
C LEU A 94 -8.44 6.97 -14.41
N PHE A 95 -7.46 7.86 -14.54
CA PHE A 95 -7.71 9.28 -14.77
C PHE A 95 -8.15 9.58 -16.21
N PHE A 96 -7.37 9.16 -17.20
CA PHE A 96 -7.60 9.54 -18.60
C PHE A 96 -8.62 8.66 -19.31
N ARG A 97 -8.63 7.35 -19.04
CA ARG A 97 -9.51 6.40 -19.76
C ARG A 97 -10.84 6.18 -19.04
N ARG A 98 -10.84 6.21 -17.70
CA ARG A 98 -12.05 5.96 -16.91
C ARG A 98 -12.66 7.22 -16.30
N HIS A 99 -12.04 8.39 -16.47
CA HIS A 99 -12.53 9.68 -16.00
C HIS A 99 -13.00 9.68 -14.53
N ILE A 100 -12.29 8.93 -13.68
CA ILE A 100 -12.65 8.86 -12.26
C ILE A 100 -12.32 10.20 -11.61
N ARG A 101 -13.27 10.73 -10.82
CA ARG A 101 -13.10 12.00 -10.11
C ARG A 101 -11.96 11.90 -9.08
N ILE A 102 -11.16 12.95 -9.01
CA ILE A 102 -10.13 13.13 -7.99
C ILE A 102 -10.76 13.90 -6.83
N ASN A 103 -10.72 13.31 -5.65
CA ASN A 103 -11.11 13.95 -4.40
C ASN A 103 -9.87 14.53 -3.73
N GLU A 104 -10.01 15.72 -3.15
CA GLU A 104 -8.93 16.35 -2.42
C GLU A 104 -8.61 15.60 -1.13
N LYS A 105 -7.35 15.66 -0.72
CA LYS A 105 -6.91 15.05 0.53
C LYS A 105 -7.47 15.87 1.70
N PRO A 106 -8.35 15.28 2.54
CA PRO A 106 -8.91 15.98 3.69
C PRO A 106 -7.86 16.15 4.79
N GLU A 107 -8.09 17.13 5.67
CA GLU A 107 -7.30 17.27 6.90
C GLU A 107 -7.44 16.00 7.75
N PRO A 108 -6.32 15.45 8.26
CA PRO A 108 -6.35 14.21 9.01
C PRO A 108 -6.99 14.40 10.38
N SER A 109 -8.10 13.69 10.63
CA SER A 109 -8.84 13.71 11.89
C SER A 109 -8.52 12.55 12.83
N SER A 110 -7.86 11.49 12.35
CA SER A 110 -7.59 10.27 13.11
C SER A 110 -6.44 10.44 14.10
N ARG A 111 -6.62 9.93 15.33
CA ARG A 111 -5.55 9.85 16.35
C ARG A 111 -4.38 8.98 15.89
N PHE A 112 -4.62 8.05 14.97
CA PHE A 112 -3.62 7.15 14.40
C PHE A 112 -2.90 7.75 13.18
N THR A 113 -3.15 9.02 12.83
CA THR A 113 -2.37 9.70 11.80
C THR A 113 -1.05 10.20 12.37
N VAL A 114 0.06 9.87 11.69
CA VAL A 114 1.37 10.47 11.98
C VAL A 114 1.27 11.98 11.75
N ARG A 115 1.35 12.75 12.83
CA ARG A 115 1.34 14.22 12.76
C ARG A 115 2.60 14.68 12.05
N LYS A 116 2.45 15.75 11.25
CA LYS A 116 3.61 16.43 10.70
C LYS A 116 4.41 17.00 11.87
N ASP A 117 5.66 16.58 12.00
CA ASP A 117 6.57 17.16 12.99
C ASP A 117 6.74 18.66 12.67
N SER A 118 6.64 19.52 13.66
CA SER A 118 6.68 20.98 13.50
C SER A 118 8.05 21.50 13.07
N SER A 119 9.07 20.64 12.99
CA SER A 119 10.44 20.99 12.69
C SER A 119 10.73 21.23 11.19
N GLN A 120 9.82 21.90 10.48
CA GLN A 120 10.01 22.33 9.09
C GLN A 120 11.25 23.22 8.93
N LEU A 121 11.67 23.91 10.01
CA LEU A 121 12.86 24.75 10.02
C LEU A 121 14.15 23.93 10.00
N VAL A 122 14.26 22.89 10.85
CA VAL A 122 15.44 22.01 10.88
C VAL A 122 15.54 21.24 9.57
N GLU A 123 14.41 20.82 9.00
CA GLU A 123 14.37 20.14 7.71
C GLU A 123 14.84 21.06 6.56
N LYS A 124 14.42 22.33 6.54
CA LYS A 124 14.93 23.33 5.58
C LYS A 124 16.43 23.55 5.71
N VAL A 125 16.95 23.67 6.94
CA VAL A 125 18.39 23.85 7.20
C VAL A 125 19.17 22.62 6.73
N ARG A 126 18.72 21.42 7.09
CA ARG A 126 19.33 20.15 6.67
C ARG A 126 19.35 20.01 5.15
N MET A 127 18.24 20.31 4.47
CA MET A 127 18.17 20.26 3.01
C MET A 127 19.11 21.26 2.34
N LYS A 128 19.27 22.46 2.93
CA LYS A 128 20.23 23.46 2.45
C LYS A 128 21.67 22.96 2.58
N VAL A 129 22.02 22.36 3.72
CA VAL A 129 23.36 21.77 3.94
C VAL A 129 23.63 20.62 2.97
N VAL A 130 22.67 19.72 2.77
CA VAL A 130 22.80 18.62 1.79
C VAL A 130 22.98 19.16 0.37
N SER A 131 22.24 20.21 -0.01
CA SER A 131 22.39 20.84 -1.33
C SER A 131 23.78 21.47 -1.53
N LEU A 132 24.34 22.11 -0.49
CA LEU A 132 25.68 22.68 -0.50
C LEU A 132 26.76 21.59 -0.60
N LEU A 133 26.63 20.51 0.18
CA LEU A 133 27.56 19.39 0.12
C LEU A 133 27.55 18.71 -1.25
N SER A 134 26.37 18.55 -1.86
CA SER A 134 26.24 18.00 -3.22
C SER A 134 26.79 18.92 -4.32
N TYR A 135 26.85 20.22 -4.07
CA TYR A 135 27.44 21.21 -4.98
C TYR A 135 28.97 21.24 -4.90
N ILE A 136 29.54 21.04 -3.70
CA ILE A 136 30.99 20.99 -3.46
C ILE A 136 31.61 19.67 -3.97
N GLN A 137 30.81 18.60 -4.08
CA GLN A 137 31.23 17.30 -4.61
C GLN A 137 31.09 17.17 -6.14
N ARG A 138 30.69 18.23 -6.84
CA ARG A 138 30.71 18.35 -8.31
C ARG A 138 31.85 19.25 -8.75
#